data_AF-A0A7X1B3A4-F1
#
_entry.id   AF-A0A7X1B3A4-F1
#
_cell.length_a   1.000
_cell.length_b   1.000
_cell.length_c   1.000
_cell.angle_alpha   90.00
_cell.angle_beta   90.00
_cell.angle_gamma   90.00
#
_symmetry.space_group_name_H-M   'P 1'
#
loop_
_entity.id
_entity.type
_entity.pdbx_description
1 polymer ?
#
loop_
_entity_poly.entity_id
_entity_poly.type
_entity_poly.pdbx_seq_one_letter_code
_entity_poly.pdbx_strand_id
1 'polypeptide(L)'
;MKTAAIHSRIDPETKEKAETILHRLGMSPTEAIRMFYTQITLRNGLPFSVEIPNEETEQALEDSRSGRNLERFESADALIDSWK
;
A
#
# COMPACT_ATOMS: atom_id res chain seq x y z
N MET A 1 11.22 -2.55 -31.52
CA MET A 1 10.92 -2.66 -30.06
C MET A 1 10.44 -4.07 -29.79
N LYS A 2 10.92 -4.71 -28.71
CA LYS A 2 10.40 -6.01 -28.28
C LYS A 2 9.24 -5.77 -27.31
N THR A 3 8.08 -6.36 -27.58
CA THR A 3 6.91 -6.31 -26.70
C THR A 3 6.75 -7.65 -25.99
N ALA A 4 6.41 -7.62 -24.70
CA ALA A 4 6.02 -8.80 -23.93
C ALA A 4 4.53 -8.71 -23.58
N ALA A 5 3.84 -9.85 -23.56
CA ALA A 5 2.43 -9.94 -23.21
C ALA A 5 2.26 -10.53 -21.81
N ILE A 6 1.28 -10.03 -21.06
CA ILE A 6 0.94 -10.51 -19.71
C ILE A 6 -0.43 -11.20 -19.80
N HIS A 7 -0.49 -12.45 -19.34
CA HIS A 7 -1.73 -13.23 -19.25
C HIS A 7 -1.83 -13.82 -17.85
N SER A 8 -2.96 -13.56 -17.18
CA SER A 8 -3.24 -14.11 -15.85
C SER A 8 -4.72 -14.47 -15.73
N ARG A 9 -5.02 -15.47 -14.91
CA ARG A 9 -6.39 -15.83 -14.53
C ARG A 9 -6.76 -15.07 -13.27
N ILE A 10 -7.98 -14.55 -13.24
CA ILE A 10 -8.55 -13.85 -12.10
C ILE A 10 -10.00 -14.32 -11.93
N ASP A 11 -10.47 -14.30 -10.69
CA ASP A 11 -11.88 -14.49 -10.39
C ASP A 11 -12.75 -13.46 -11.14
N PRO A 12 -13.87 -13.89 -11.78
CA PRO A 12 -14.71 -12.99 -12.57
C PRO A 12 -15.31 -11.83 -11.79
N GLU A 13 -15.74 -12.07 -10.54
CA GLU A 13 -16.33 -11.02 -9.69
C GLU A 13 -15.28 -9.97 -9.32
N THR A 14 -14.08 -10.42 -8.98
CA THR A 14 -12.93 -9.55 -8.70
C THR A 14 -12.58 -8.69 -9.92
N LYS A 15 -12.59 -9.29 -11.12
CA LYS A 15 -12.37 -8.57 -12.38
C LYS A 15 -13.41 -7.47 -12.59
N GLU A 16 -14.68 -7.79 -12.49
CA GLU A 16 -15.78 -6.85 -12.74
C GLU A 16 -15.73 -5.65 -11.77
N LYS A 17 -15.49 -5.92 -10.48
CA LYS A 17 -15.33 -4.87 -9.46
C LYS A 17 -14.16 -3.95 -9.78
N ALA A 18 -13.00 -4.52 -10.11
CA ALA A 18 -11.81 -3.74 -10.45
C ALA A 18 -12.02 -2.89 -11.71
N GLU A 19 -12.58 -3.47 -12.78
CA GLU A 19 -12.85 -2.76 -14.03
C GLU A 19 -13.86 -1.61 -13.85
N THR A 20 -14.88 -1.80 -12.99
CA THR A 20 -15.83 -0.73 -12.64
C THR A 20 -15.13 0.46 -11.97
N ILE A 21 -14.21 0.19 -11.04
CA ILE A 21 -13.43 1.23 -10.35
C ILE A 21 -12.50 1.94 -11.34
N LEU A 22 -11.75 1.19 -12.14
CA LEU A 22 -10.84 1.74 -13.15
C LEU A 22 -11.58 2.61 -14.17
N HIS A 23 -12.79 2.20 -14.59
CA HIS A 23 -13.62 2.99 -15.49
C HIS A 23 -14.01 4.34 -14.88
N ARG A 24 -14.39 4.37 -13.59
CA ARG A 24 -14.67 5.64 -12.87
C ARG A 24 -13.45 6.54 -12.77
N LEU A 25 -12.25 5.96 -12.77
CA LEU A 25 -10.98 6.68 -12.77
C LEU A 25 -10.50 7.07 -14.18
N GLY A 26 -11.26 6.73 -15.24
CA GLY A 26 -10.89 7.00 -16.63
C GLY A 26 -9.69 6.18 -17.11
N MET A 27 -9.46 4.99 -16.54
CA MET A 27 -8.29 4.15 -16.78
C MET A 27 -8.70 2.79 -17.34
N SER A 28 -7.94 2.29 -18.31
CA SER A 28 -8.08 0.92 -18.79
C SER A 28 -7.35 -0.09 -17.89
N PRO A 29 -7.78 -1.36 -17.84
CA PRO A 29 -7.05 -2.41 -17.12
C PRO A 29 -5.60 -2.56 -17.55
N THR A 30 -5.32 -2.37 -18.84
CA THR A 30 -3.95 -2.43 -19.38
C THR A 30 -3.08 -1.28 -18.84
N GLU A 31 -3.62 -0.07 -18.72
CA GLU A 31 -2.89 1.06 -18.12
C GLU A 31 -2.62 0.81 -16.64
N ALA A 32 -3.60 0.30 -15.89
CA ALA A 32 -3.44 -0.05 -14.48
C ALA A 32 -2.32 -1.09 -14.27
N ILE A 33 -2.30 -2.15 -15.10
CA ILE A 33 -1.24 -3.18 -15.06
C ILE A 33 0.13 -2.56 -15.40
N ARG A 34 0.22 -1.73 -16.44
CA ARG A 34 1.48 -1.05 -16.80
C ARG A 34 1.97 -0.14 -15.68
N MET A 35 1.07 0.61 -15.04
CA MET A 35 1.39 1.44 -13.89
C MET A 35 1.90 0.59 -12.73
N PHE A 36 1.25 -0.54 -12.42
CA PHE A 36 1.70 -1.44 -11.35
C PHE A 36 3.16 -1.88 -11.55
N TYR A 37 3.52 -2.36 -12.74
CA TYR A 37 4.92 -2.73 -13.05
C TYR A 37 5.88 -1.54 -12.96
N THR A 38 5.45 -0.37 -13.44
CA THR A 38 6.26 0.86 -13.33
C THR A 38 6.52 1.22 -11.88
N GLN A 39 5.50 1.12 -11.02
CA GLN A 39 5.65 1.41 -9.59
C GLN A 39 6.56 0.40 -8.89
N ILE A 40 6.55 -0.88 -9.31
CA ILE A 40 7.49 -1.88 -8.80
C ILE A 40 8.93 -1.48 -9.12
N THR A 41 9.21 -1.12 -10.37
CA THR A 41 10.54 -0.69 -10.80
C THR A 41 10.99 0.58 -10.07
N LEU A 42 10.09 1.55 -9.90
CA LEU A 42 10.41 2.82 -9.23
C LEU A 42 10.73 2.66 -7.73
N ARG A 43 10.03 1.75 -7.04
CA ARG A 43 10.23 1.53 -5.60
C ARG A 43 11.26 0.46 -5.25
N ASN A 44 11.71 -0.31 -6.24
CA ASN A 44 12.47 -1.54 -6.00
C ASN A 44 11.75 -2.48 -5.01
N GLY A 45 10.43 -2.58 -5.12
CA GLY A 45 9.55 -3.24 -4.18
C GLY A 45 8.08 -3.12 -4.59
N LEU A 46 7.16 -3.76 -3.86
CA LEU A 46 5.74 -3.67 -4.20
C LEU A 46 5.19 -2.25 -3.91
N PRO A 47 4.19 -1.79 -4.69
CA PRO A 47 3.59 -0.47 -4.51
C PRO A 47 2.60 -0.38 -3.35
N PHE A 48 2.61 -1.38 -2.48
CA PHE A 48 1.85 -1.48 -1.25
C PHE A 48 2.68 -2.32 -0.26
N SER A 49 2.49 -2.08 1.04
CA SER A 49 3.17 -2.85 2.08
C SER A 49 2.72 -4.31 2.04
N VAL A 50 3.69 -5.23 1.94
CA VAL A 50 3.44 -6.68 2.04
C VAL A 50 4.23 -7.19 3.22
N GLU A 51 3.66 -6.96 4.39
CA GLU A 51 4.24 -7.35 5.66
C GLU A 51 3.16 -8.04 6.48
N ILE A 52 3.50 -9.18 7.05
CA ILE A 52 2.77 -9.72 8.20
C ILE A 52 3.49 -9.10 9.40
N PRO A 53 2.86 -8.16 10.12
CA PRO A 53 3.48 -7.58 11.30
C PRO A 53 3.88 -8.70 12.26
N ASN A 54 5.04 -8.56 12.91
CA ASN A 54 5.34 -9.39 14.08
C ASN A 54 4.42 -8.97 15.25
N GLU A 55 4.37 -9.79 16.30
CA GLU A 55 3.49 -9.55 17.45
C GLU A 55 3.70 -8.17 18.09
N GLU A 56 4.96 -7.71 18.17
CA GLU A 56 5.30 -6.38 18.67
C GLU A 56 4.71 -5.25 17.81
N THR A 57 4.86 -5.36 16.48
CA THR A 57 4.34 -4.36 15.53
C THR A 57 2.82 -4.38 15.49
N GLU A 58 2.20 -5.55 15.58
CA GLU A 58 0.75 -5.70 15.67
C GLU A 58 0.19 -5.03 16.93
N GLN A 59 0.81 -5.28 18.09
CA GLN A 59 0.43 -4.66 19.35
C GLN A 59 0.62 -3.13 19.31
N ALA A 60 1.73 -2.64 18.76
CA ALA A 60 1.99 -1.20 18.63
C ALA A 60 0.95 -0.50 17.74
N LEU A 61 0.56 -1.14 16.63
CA LEU A 61 -0.49 -0.62 15.75
C LEU A 61 -1.86 -0.60 16.43
N GLU A 62 -2.19 -1.63 17.22
CA GLU A 62 -3.45 -1.71 17.96
C GLU A 62 -3.54 -0.68 19.09
N ASP A 63 -2.46 -0.51 19.86
CA ASP A 63 -2.37 0.52 20.90
C ASP A 63 -2.50 1.92 20.30
N SER A 64 -1.87 2.18 19.16
CA SER A 64 -2.04 3.44 18.42
C SER A 64 -3.49 3.69 17.98
N ARG A 65 -4.14 2.69 17.37
CA ARG A 65 -5.55 2.80 16.92
C ARG A 65 -6.54 2.98 18.07
N SER A 66 -6.26 2.35 19.21
CA SER A 66 -7.12 2.39 20.40
C SER A 66 -6.79 3.53 21.36
N GLY A 67 -5.74 4.31 21.09
CA GLY A 67 -5.31 5.42 21.93
C GLY A 67 -4.65 5.00 23.25
N ARG A 68 -4.14 3.77 23.34
CA ARG A 68 -3.42 3.25 24.51
C ARG A 68 -1.92 3.40 24.31
N ASN A 69 -1.17 3.51 25.42
CA ASN A 69 0.29 3.57 25.40
C ASN A 69 0.85 4.65 24.44
N LEU A 70 0.14 5.77 24.30
CA LEU A 70 0.53 6.91 23.46
C LEU A 70 1.00 8.07 24.32
N GLU A 71 2.16 8.63 23.95
CA GLU A 71 2.63 9.91 24.48
C GLU A 71 2.30 11.04 23.51
N ARG A 72 1.94 12.20 24.06
CA ARG A 72 1.64 13.41 23.29
C ARG A 72 2.68 14.47 23.59
N PHE A 73 3.11 15.17 22.55
CA PHE A 73 4.10 16.23 22.64
C PHE A 73 3.55 17.50 22.00
N GLU A 74 3.88 18.64 22.60
CA GLU A 74 3.44 19.97 22.13
C GLU A 74 4.19 20.44 20.87
N SER A 75 5.34 19.83 20.55
CA SER A 75 6.15 20.16 19.38
C SER A 75 7.01 18.98 18.91
N ALA A 76 7.50 19.07 17.67
CA ALA A 76 8.47 18.12 17.14
C ALA A 76 9.78 18.10 17.95
N ASP A 77 10.24 19.27 18.42
CA ASP A 77 11.44 19.38 19.26
C ASP A 77 11.27 18.63 20.59
N ALA A 78 10.12 18.78 21.25
CA ALA A 78 9.81 18.09 22.50
C ALA A 78 9.76 16.56 22.34
N LEU A 79 9.29 16.07 21.20
CA LEU A 79 9.29 14.64 20.85
C LEU A 79 10.71 14.12 20.60
N ILE A 80 11.56 14.87 19.88
CA ILE A 80 12.93 14.45 19.60
C ILE A 80 13.77 14.42 20.88
N ASP A 81 13.55 15.37 21.79
CA ASP A 81 14.26 15.41 23.07
C ASP A 81 13.88 14.26 24.01
N SER A 82 12.69 13.64 23.87
CA SER A 82 12.30 12.48 24.68
C SER A 82 12.99 11.16 24.28
N TRP A 83 13.62 11.12 23.10
CA TRP A 83 14.33 9.94 22.59
C TRP A 83 15.79 9.85 23.05
N LYS A 84 16.30 10.87 23.75
CA LYS A 84 17.64 10.89 24.33
C LYS A 84 17.68 10.16 25.67
#